data_AF-A0A9D2L7Q5-F1
#
_entry.id   AF-A0A9D2L7Q5-F1
#
_cell.length_a   1.000
_cell.length_b   1.000
_cell.length_c   1.000
_cell.angle_alpha   90.00
_cell.angle_beta   90.00
_cell.angle_gamma   90.00
#
_symmetry.space_group_name_H-M   'P 1'
#
loop_
_entity.id
_entity.type
_entity.pdbx_description
1 polymer ?
#
loop_
_entity_poly.entity_id
_entity_poly.type
_entity_poly.pdbx_seq_one_letter_code
_entity_poly.pdbx_strand_id
1 'polypeptide(L)'
;MNMNLNPNSELKQSIVHVPDLVQVPEVWIHQAKEFQQEMMMYGCAIRAVKTKLEVLNDELSVKNQRNPIEMIKSRVKKPASIVEKLRRRGFEVSVESMKKNLDDVAGIRIICSFVDDIYQVAEMLVRQDDVKVIAVKDYIKNPKENGYRSYHLIIEIPVFFSEGKRPIRVEVQIRTIAMDFWASLDHQLKYKKEVANDPEISEELKQCADVIAQTDEKMLAIRKKIEARGIAVRRD
;
A
#
# COMPACT_ATOMS: atom_id res chain seq x y z
N MET A 1 15.03 51.29 51.40
CA MET A 1 13.93 50.31 51.28
C MET A 1 13.49 50.31 49.82
N ASN A 2 14.11 49.44 49.02
CA ASN A 2 13.49 48.21 48.47
C ASN A 2 12.26 48.52 47.61
N MET A 3 12.48 48.66 46.30
CA MET A 3 12.29 47.59 45.29
C MET A 3 10.82 47.25 45.05
N ASN A 4 10.29 47.76 43.94
CA ASN A 4 9.42 46.95 43.09
C ASN A 4 9.69 47.29 41.62
N LEU A 5 10.48 46.42 40.99
CA LEU A 5 10.62 46.31 39.55
C LEU A 5 9.29 45.78 39.01
N ASN A 6 8.64 46.52 38.10
CA ASN A 6 7.64 45.93 37.21
C ASN A 6 8.21 45.97 35.78
N PRO A 7 8.69 44.84 35.23
CA PRO A 7 9.44 44.82 33.96
C PRO A 7 8.56 44.78 32.70
N ASN A 8 7.28 45.18 32.76
CA ASN A 8 6.33 45.00 31.64
C ASN A 8 5.87 46.33 31.01
N SER A 9 6.75 47.31 30.88
CA SER A 9 6.46 48.54 30.11
C SER A 9 6.86 48.47 28.63
N GLU A 10 7.30 47.31 28.13
CA GLU A 10 7.63 47.13 26.72
C GLU A 10 7.01 45.84 26.15
N LEU A 11 5.68 45.81 26.10
CA LEU A 11 4.99 45.02 25.09
C LEU A 11 4.35 46.02 24.13
N LYS A 12 5.15 46.50 23.18
CA LYS A 12 4.60 46.96 21.90
C LYS A 12 3.70 45.82 21.43
N GLN A 13 2.39 46.02 21.47
CA GLN A 13 1.46 45.20 20.71
C GLN A 13 1.89 45.34 19.24
N SER A 14 2.74 44.41 18.80
CA SER A 14 2.89 44.10 17.41
C SER A 14 1.53 43.58 16.98
N ILE A 15 0.67 44.49 16.54
CA ILE A 15 -0.52 44.15 15.76
C ILE A 15 0.05 43.49 14.51
N VAL A 16 0.16 42.17 14.55
CA VAL A 16 0.39 41.38 13.35
C VAL A 16 -0.85 41.65 12.52
N HIS A 17 -0.72 42.53 11.54
CA HIS A 17 -1.71 42.69 10.48
C HIS A 17 -1.71 41.36 9.74
N VAL A 18 -2.58 40.44 10.18
CA VAL A 18 -2.87 39.23 9.43
C VAL A 18 -3.60 39.72 8.19
N PRO A 19 -2.97 39.68 6.99
CA PRO A 19 -3.65 40.11 5.78
C PRO A 19 -4.90 39.26 5.62
N ASP A 20 -5.99 39.88 5.19
CA ASP A 20 -7.30 39.33 4.85
C ASP A 20 -7.41 37.81 5.04
N LEU A 21 -8.24 37.40 6.01
CA LEU A 21 -8.75 36.03 6.08
C LEU A 21 -9.33 35.68 4.71
N VAL A 22 -8.55 34.95 3.90
CA VAL A 22 -8.99 34.46 2.60
C VAL A 22 -10.24 33.63 2.88
N GLN A 23 -11.41 34.18 2.55
CA GLN A 23 -12.66 33.45 2.66
C GLN A 23 -12.62 32.35 1.60
N VAL A 24 -12.25 31.15 2.04
CA VAL A 24 -12.29 29.95 1.21
C VAL A 24 -13.77 29.70 0.87
N PRO A 25 -14.16 29.66 -0.42
CA PRO A 25 -15.55 29.44 -0.77
C PRO A 25 -16.07 28.13 -0.17
N GLU A 26 -17.32 28.11 0.31
CA GLU A 26 -17.91 26.96 1.00
C GLU A 26 -17.81 25.65 0.20
N VAL A 27 -17.87 25.75 -1.14
CA VAL A 27 -17.71 24.62 -2.07
C VAL A 27 -16.37 23.91 -1.86
N TRP A 28 -15.29 24.65 -1.62
CA TRP A 28 -13.95 24.10 -1.42
C TRP A 28 -13.83 23.46 -0.04
N ILE A 29 -14.50 24.02 0.97
CA ILE A 29 -14.58 23.45 2.31
C ILE A 29 -15.37 22.13 2.28
N HIS A 30 -16.49 22.09 1.56
CA HIS A 30 -17.31 20.90 1.39
C HIS A 30 -16.53 19.78 0.70
N GLN A 31 -15.89 20.07 -0.44
CA GLN A 31 -15.07 19.10 -1.16
C GLN A 31 -13.89 18.59 -0.31
N ALA A 32 -13.25 19.46 0.47
CA ALA A 32 -12.19 19.06 1.38
C ALA A 32 -12.70 18.12 2.50
N LYS A 33 -13.90 18.40 3.05
CA LYS A 33 -14.52 17.57 4.08
C LYS A 33 -14.94 16.20 3.53
N GLU A 34 -15.58 16.16 2.36
CA GLU A 34 -15.92 14.91 1.67
C GLU A 34 -14.66 14.08 1.36
N PHE A 35 -13.61 14.74 0.88
CA PHE A 35 -12.34 14.09 0.61
C PHE A 35 -11.76 13.50 1.90
N GLN A 36 -11.72 14.26 3.00
CA GLN A 36 -11.24 13.77 4.30
C GLN A 36 -12.06 12.58 4.81
N GLN A 37 -13.39 12.62 4.68
CA GLN A 37 -14.27 11.51 5.03
C GLN A 37 -13.94 10.25 4.21
N GLU A 38 -13.78 10.39 2.89
CA GLU A 38 -13.44 9.27 2.02
C GLU A 38 -12.06 8.68 2.36
N MET A 39 -11.06 9.53 2.67
CA MET A 39 -9.74 9.07 3.13
C MET A 39 -9.79 8.30 4.45
N MET A 40 -10.63 8.74 5.39
CA MET A 40 -10.89 8.02 6.64
C MET A 40 -11.51 6.65 6.37
N MET A 41 -12.49 6.58 5.46
CA MET A 41 -13.15 5.34 5.07
C MET A 41 -12.16 4.33 4.45
N TYR A 42 -11.24 4.78 3.58
CA TYR A 42 -10.15 3.92 3.09
C TYR A 42 -9.22 3.44 4.21
N GLY A 43 -8.93 4.28 5.20
CA GLY A 43 -8.19 3.87 6.40
C GLY A 43 -8.90 2.78 7.20
N CYS A 44 -10.24 2.85 7.31
CA CYS A 44 -11.06 1.80 7.93
C CYS A 44 -11.04 0.50 7.12
N ALA A 45 -11.14 0.57 5.80
CA ALA A 45 -11.04 -0.60 4.92
C ALA A 45 -9.69 -1.31 5.06
N ILE A 46 -8.59 -0.54 5.13
CA ILE A 46 -7.26 -1.10 5.38
C ILE A 46 -7.23 -1.86 6.70
N ARG A 47 -7.77 -1.29 7.79
CA ARG A 47 -7.81 -1.96 9.10
C ARG A 47 -8.59 -3.27 9.03
N ALA A 48 -9.76 -3.27 8.40
CA ALA A 48 -10.58 -4.46 8.25
C ALA A 48 -9.83 -5.59 7.50
N VAL A 49 -9.20 -5.28 6.37
CA VAL A 49 -8.41 -6.29 5.62
C VAL A 49 -7.14 -6.69 6.40
N LYS A 50 -6.46 -5.75 7.07
CA LYS A 50 -5.26 -6.04 7.87
C LYS A 50 -5.58 -7.03 8.99
N THR A 51 -6.69 -6.84 9.71
CA THR A 51 -7.13 -7.78 10.74
C THR A 51 -7.43 -9.17 10.17
N LYS A 52 -8.09 -9.26 9.01
CA LYS A 52 -8.31 -10.55 8.33
C LYS A 52 -6.99 -11.26 8.03
N LEU A 53 -5.98 -10.53 7.54
CA LEU A 53 -4.67 -11.08 7.23
C LEU A 53 -3.88 -11.48 8.49
N GLU A 54 -3.99 -10.71 9.58
CA GLU A 54 -3.40 -11.05 10.88
C GLU A 54 -4.02 -12.33 11.46
N VAL A 55 -5.34 -12.49 11.37
CA VAL A 55 -6.00 -13.73 11.78
C VAL A 55 -5.51 -14.93 10.96
N LEU A 56 -5.38 -14.78 9.63
CA LEU A 56 -4.82 -15.84 8.78
C LEU A 56 -3.36 -16.16 9.17
N ASN A 57 -2.55 -15.13 9.44
CA ASN A 57 -1.18 -15.28 9.89
C ASN A 57 -1.07 -16.07 11.20
N ASP A 58 -1.92 -15.74 12.18
CA ASP A 58 -1.96 -16.41 13.49
C ASP A 58 -2.43 -17.86 13.36
N GLU A 59 -3.48 -18.10 12.56
CA GLU A 59 -3.97 -19.45 12.27
C GLU A 59 -2.88 -20.33 11.63
N LEU A 60 -2.15 -19.78 10.65
CA LEU A 60 -1.06 -20.47 9.95
C LEU A 60 0.13 -20.75 10.87
N SER A 61 0.42 -19.85 11.81
CA SER A 61 1.50 -20.05 12.79
C SER A 61 1.25 -21.23 13.74
N VAL A 62 -0.03 -21.56 14.00
CA VAL A 62 -0.42 -22.68 14.88
C VAL A 62 -0.62 -23.97 14.09
N LYS A 63 -1.31 -23.91 12.95
CA LYS A 63 -1.70 -25.10 12.18
C LYS A 63 -0.57 -25.67 11.34
N ASN A 64 0.29 -24.82 10.79
CA ASN A 64 1.36 -25.23 9.91
C ASN A 64 2.69 -25.17 10.64
N GLN A 65 3.63 -26.04 10.24
CA GLN A 65 5.02 -25.98 10.71
C GLN A 65 5.74 -24.70 10.25
N ARG A 66 5.09 -23.88 9.40
CA ARG A 66 5.66 -22.71 8.75
C ARG A 66 4.60 -21.62 8.53
N ASN A 67 4.98 -20.38 8.82
CA ASN A 67 4.18 -19.21 8.51
C ASN A 67 4.60 -18.60 7.15
N PRO A 68 3.70 -18.55 6.14
CA PRO A 68 3.99 -18.01 4.81
C PRO A 68 4.07 -16.49 4.77
N ILE A 69 3.54 -15.77 5.76
CA ILE A 69 3.57 -14.30 5.82
C ILE A 69 4.80 -13.87 6.65
N GLU A 70 5.59 -12.99 6.07
CA GLU A 70 6.76 -12.36 6.70
C GLU A 70 6.39 -11.02 7.33
N MET A 71 5.67 -10.20 6.56
CA MET A 71 5.36 -8.84 6.94
C MET A 71 4.16 -8.32 6.16
N ILE A 72 3.28 -7.60 6.86
CA ILE A 72 2.15 -6.88 6.28
C ILE A 72 2.42 -5.38 6.43
N LYS A 73 2.53 -4.67 5.30
CA LYS A 73 2.60 -3.21 5.24
C LYS A 73 1.28 -2.67 4.72
N SER A 74 0.85 -1.51 5.19
CA SER A 74 -0.38 -0.87 4.70
C SER A 74 -0.20 0.63 4.57
N ARG A 75 -0.86 1.24 3.60
CA ARG A 75 -0.87 2.70 3.43
C ARG A 75 -2.17 3.18 2.79
N VAL A 76 -2.58 4.39 3.16
CA VAL A 76 -3.51 5.18 2.36
C VAL A 76 -2.67 6.08 1.43
N LYS A 77 -3.05 6.18 0.15
CA LYS A 77 -2.34 7.02 -0.83
C LYS A 77 -2.39 8.48 -0.39
N LYS A 78 -1.28 9.22 -0.52
CA LYS A 78 -1.27 10.64 -0.13
C LYS A 78 -2.21 11.47 -1.03
N PRO A 79 -2.93 12.47 -0.50
CA PRO A 79 -3.83 13.31 -1.27
C PRO A 79 -3.19 13.92 -2.53
N ALA A 80 -1.98 14.47 -2.41
CA ALA A 80 -1.24 15.02 -3.54
C ALA A 80 -1.01 13.98 -4.66
N SER A 81 -0.67 12.74 -4.30
CA SER A 81 -0.46 11.64 -5.24
C SER A 81 -1.76 11.12 -5.86
N ILE A 82 -2.92 11.32 -5.22
CA ILE A 82 -4.23 11.03 -5.79
C ILE A 82 -4.53 12.05 -6.90
N VAL A 83 -4.40 13.34 -6.60
CA VAL A 83 -4.63 14.43 -7.55
C VAL A 83 -3.71 14.31 -8.76
N GLU A 84 -2.42 14.08 -8.54
CA GLU A 84 -1.44 13.87 -9.62
C GLU A 84 -1.83 12.68 -10.51
N LYS A 85 -2.26 11.57 -9.91
CA LYS A 85 -2.64 10.36 -10.65
C LYS A 85 -3.92 10.56 -11.47
N LEU A 86 -4.91 11.30 -10.95
CA LEU A 86 -6.11 11.65 -11.70
C LEU A 86 -5.77 12.53 -12.89
N ARG A 87 -5.00 13.61 -12.67
CA ARG A 87 -4.56 14.52 -13.74
C ARG A 87 -3.76 13.81 -14.82
N ARG A 88 -2.80 12.97 -14.44
CA ARG A 88 -1.98 12.19 -15.38
C ARG A 88 -2.82 11.23 -16.25
N ARG A 89 -3.97 10.78 -15.74
CA ARG A 89 -4.90 9.91 -16.48
C ARG A 89 -6.02 10.68 -17.19
N GLY A 90 -6.00 12.01 -17.17
CA GLY A 90 -7.02 12.85 -17.80
C GLY A 90 -8.38 12.81 -17.09
N PHE A 91 -8.42 12.39 -15.82
CA PHE A 91 -9.65 12.36 -15.03
C PHE A 91 -9.86 13.66 -14.26
N GLU A 92 -11.14 13.99 -14.04
CA GLU A 92 -11.52 15.11 -13.18
C GLU A 92 -10.98 14.91 -11.75
N VAL A 93 -10.59 16.00 -11.10
CA VAL A 93 -10.15 16.00 -9.71
C VAL A 93 -11.38 16.17 -8.81
N SER A 94 -12.06 15.06 -8.54
CA SER A 94 -13.22 15.00 -7.65
C SER A 94 -13.22 13.71 -6.81
N VAL A 95 -13.97 13.70 -5.72
CA VAL A 95 -14.13 12.50 -4.85
C VAL A 95 -14.78 11.36 -5.64
N GLU A 96 -15.78 11.64 -6.46
CA GLU A 96 -16.44 10.63 -7.30
C GLU A 96 -15.49 10.01 -8.33
N SER A 97 -14.71 10.85 -9.01
CA SER A 97 -13.70 10.41 -9.98
C SER A 97 -12.63 9.55 -9.32
N MET A 98 -12.18 9.93 -8.11
CA MET A 98 -11.26 9.12 -7.32
C MET A 98 -11.83 7.71 -7.06
N LYS A 99 -13.07 7.61 -6.55
CA LYS A 99 -13.71 6.32 -6.21
C LYS A 99 -13.92 5.43 -7.43
N LYS A 100 -14.28 6.03 -8.56
CA LYS A 100 -14.59 5.31 -9.79
C LYS A 100 -13.33 4.79 -10.50
N ASN A 101 -12.26 5.59 -10.49
CA ASN A 101 -11.12 5.40 -11.39
C ASN A 101 -9.82 4.93 -10.71
N LEU A 102 -9.73 5.00 -9.37
CA LEU A 102 -8.54 4.61 -8.62
C LEU A 102 -8.81 3.45 -7.67
N ASP A 103 -8.24 2.29 -7.97
CA ASP A 103 -8.33 1.10 -7.11
C ASP A 103 -7.24 1.04 -6.01
N ASP A 104 -6.19 1.87 -6.09
CA ASP A 104 -5.00 1.84 -5.22
C ASP A 104 -4.97 2.95 -4.15
N VAL A 105 -6.15 3.49 -3.78
CA VAL A 105 -6.24 4.50 -2.71
C VAL A 105 -5.96 3.85 -1.35
N ALA A 106 -6.60 2.73 -1.07
CA ALA A 106 -6.24 1.82 0.02
C ALA A 106 -5.31 0.73 -0.51
N GLY A 107 -4.08 0.68 0.00
CA GLY A 107 -3.07 -0.28 -0.43
C GLY A 107 -2.54 -1.13 0.72
N ILE A 108 -2.58 -2.44 0.57
CA ILE A 108 -1.94 -3.40 1.47
C ILE A 108 -0.87 -4.14 0.70
N ARG A 109 0.27 -4.37 1.35
CA ARG A 109 1.35 -5.18 0.83
C ARG A 109 1.63 -6.33 1.78
N ILE A 110 1.56 -7.54 1.26
CA ILE A 110 1.91 -8.76 1.97
C ILE A 110 3.24 -9.24 1.39
N ILE A 111 4.21 -9.46 2.27
CA ILE A 111 5.50 -10.03 1.92
C ILE A 111 5.50 -11.46 2.42
N CYS A 112 5.75 -12.39 1.53
CA CYS A 112 5.82 -13.82 1.78
C CYS A 112 7.25 -14.33 1.60
N SER A 113 7.56 -15.50 2.16
CA SER A 113 8.89 -16.07 2.04
C SER A 113 9.15 -16.61 0.63
N PHE A 114 8.16 -17.27 0.02
CA PHE A 114 8.31 -17.93 -1.28
C PHE A 114 7.14 -17.61 -2.24
N VAL A 115 7.32 -17.99 -3.51
CA VAL A 115 6.34 -17.70 -4.58
C VAL A 115 5.03 -18.49 -4.42
N ASP A 116 5.07 -19.72 -3.93
CA ASP A 116 3.84 -20.52 -3.75
C ASP A 116 2.98 -20.04 -2.57
N ASP A 117 3.62 -19.50 -1.52
CA ASP A 117 2.94 -18.83 -0.41
C ASP A 117 2.07 -17.67 -0.87
N ILE A 118 2.49 -16.96 -1.92
CA ILE A 118 1.73 -15.84 -2.48
C ILE A 118 0.35 -16.31 -2.91
N TYR A 119 0.28 -17.44 -3.62
CA TYR A 119 -0.96 -18.01 -4.09
C TYR A 119 -1.78 -18.61 -2.94
N GLN A 120 -1.13 -19.22 -1.95
CA GLN A 120 -1.80 -19.74 -0.76
C GLN A 120 -2.50 -18.62 0.02
N VAL A 121 -1.78 -17.52 0.33
CA VAL A 121 -2.34 -16.38 1.07
C VAL A 121 -3.43 -15.68 0.26
N ALA A 122 -3.22 -15.52 -1.06
CA ALA A 122 -4.24 -14.99 -1.96
C ALA A 122 -5.53 -15.83 -1.89
N GLU A 123 -5.41 -17.14 -2.01
CA GLU A 123 -6.54 -18.07 -1.99
C GLU A 123 -7.28 -18.03 -0.65
N MET A 124 -6.55 -18.02 0.48
CA MET A 124 -7.14 -17.93 1.81
C MET A 124 -7.91 -16.62 2.01
N LEU A 125 -7.40 -15.50 1.49
CA LEU A 125 -8.09 -14.21 1.58
C LEU A 125 -9.38 -14.18 0.76
N VAL A 126 -9.35 -14.68 -0.48
CA VAL A 126 -10.52 -14.62 -1.39
C VAL A 126 -11.60 -15.66 -1.06
N ARG A 127 -11.28 -16.67 -0.25
CA ARG A 127 -12.25 -17.65 0.24
C ARG A 127 -13.16 -17.10 1.35
N GLN A 128 -12.84 -15.95 1.93
CA GLN A 128 -13.70 -15.30 2.92
C GLN A 128 -14.98 -14.80 2.24
N ASP A 129 -16.13 -15.07 2.86
CA ASP A 129 -17.47 -14.82 2.30
C ASP A 129 -17.76 -13.34 2.03
N ASP A 130 -17.15 -12.45 2.80
CA ASP A 130 -17.29 -10.99 2.69
C ASP A 130 -16.21 -10.31 1.82
N VAL A 131 -15.34 -11.09 1.15
CA VAL A 131 -14.31 -10.59 0.24
C VAL A 131 -14.71 -10.83 -1.21
N LYS A 132 -15.00 -9.76 -1.95
CA LYS A 132 -15.31 -9.84 -3.37
C LYS A 132 -14.09 -9.48 -4.22
N VAL A 133 -13.68 -10.39 -5.10
CA VAL A 133 -12.59 -10.12 -6.05
C VAL A 133 -13.12 -9.30 -7.24
N ILE A 134 -12.55 -8.12 -7.45
CA ILE A 134 -12.88 -7.24 -8.58
C ILE A 134 -11.95 -7.51 -9.76
N ALA A 135 -10.65 -7.68 -9.49
CA ALA A 135 -9.67 -7.99 -10.53
C ALA A 135 -8.43 -8.67 -9.94
N VAL A 136 -7.79 -9.49 -10.77
CA VAL A 136 -6.52 -10.15 -10.48
C VAL A 136 -5.50 -9.76 -11.56
N LYS A 137 -4.31 -9.31 -11.15
CA LYS A 137 -3.19 -9.05 -12.07
C LYS A 137 -1.98 -9.84 -11.59
N ASP A 138 -1.69 -10.91 -12.31
CA ASP A 138 -0.58 -11.81 -12.00
C ASP A 138 0.68 -11.40 -12.77
N TYR A 139 1.44 -10.46 -12.19
CA TYR A 139 2.73 -10.05 -12.75
C TYR A 139 3.86 -11.02 -12.37
N ILE A 140 3.58 -12.11 -11.66
CA ILE A 140 4.57 -13.16 -11.42
C ILE A 140 4.65 -14.02 -12.68
N LYS A 141 3.50 -14.47 -13.20
CA LYS A 141 3.41 -15.22 -14.46
C LYS A 141 3.66 -14.36 -15.69
N ASN A 142 3.16 -13.12 -15.68
CA ASN A 142 3.32 -12.17 -16.78
C ASN A 142 4.01 -10.90 -16.28
N PRO A 143 5.34 -10.93 -16.07
CA PRO A 143 6.09 -9.75 -15.62
C PRO A 143 5.89 -8.57 -16.56
N LYS A 144 5.99 -7.35 -16.03
CA LYS A 144 6.04 -6.16 -16.89
C LYS A 144 7.35 -6.11 -17.66
N GLU A 145 7.39 -5.29 -18.70
CA GLU A 145 8.57 -5.09 -19.55
C GLU A 145 9.84 -4.72 -18.77
N ASN A 146 9.70 -3.95 -17.69
CA ASN A 146 10.81 -3.58 -16.82
C ASN A 146 11.27 -4.69 -15.84
N GLY A 147 10.72 -5.90 -15.91
CA GLY A 147 11.02 -7.01 -15.00
C GLY A 147 10.22 -7.00 -13.70
N TYR A 148 9.27 -6.06 -13.53
CA TYR A 148 8.45 -5.98 -12.32
C TYR A 148 7.57 -7.22 -12.14
N ARG A 149 7.67 -7.84 -10.95
CA ARG A 149 6.88 -9.00 -10.50
C ARG A 149 6.14 -8.71 -9.20
N SER A 150 4.86 -9.08 -9.13
CA SER A 150 3.99 -9.00 -7.95
C SER A 150 2.63 -9.62 -8.29
N TYR A 151 1.93 -10.15 -7.30
CA TYR A 151 0.54 -10.56 -7.47
C TYR A 151 -0.40 -9.48 -6.94
N HIS A 152 -1.25 -8.89 -7.78
CA HIS A 152 -2.19 -7.83 -7.37
C HIS A 152 -3.62 -8.36 -7.34
N LEU A 153 -4.26 -8.20 -6.20
CA LEU A 153 -5.69 -8.44 -5.99
C LEU A 153 -6.37 -7.10 -5.74
N ILE A 154 -7.34 -6.75 -6.57
CA ILE A 154 -8.27 -5.66 -6.28
C ILE A 154 -9.49 -6.32 -5.68
N ILE A 155 -9.72 -6.08 -4.39
CA ILE A 155 -10.85 -6.63 -3.64
C ILE A 155 -11.80 -5.52 -3.21
N GLU A 156 -13.06 -5.87 -2.99
CA GLU A 156 -14.10 -5.02 -2.43
C GLU A 156 -14.59 -5.69 -1.14
N ILE A 157 -14.52 -4.95 -0.03
CA ILE A 157 -14.94 -5.43 1.30
C ILE A 157 -15.99 -4.51 1.91
N PRO A 158 -16.92 -5.03 2.71
CA PRO A 158 -17.86 -4.21 3.45
C PRO A 158 -17.20 -3.57 4.67
N VAL A 159 -17.36 -2.25 4.81
CA VAL A 159 -17.03 -1.53 6.03
C VAL A 159 -18.30 -0.98 6.65
N PHE A 160 -18.47 -1.22 7.95
CA PHE A 160 -19.65 -0.83 8.70
C PHE A 160 -19.41 0.50 9.41
N PHE A 161 -20.14 1.53 9.02
CA PHE A 161 -20.15 2.85 9.63
C PHE A 161 -21.49 3.09 10.34
N SER A 162 -21.59 4.18 11.11
CA SER A 162 -22.83 4.56 11.82
C SER A 162 -24.02 4.75 10.88
N GLU A 163 -23.77 5.22 9.65
CA GLU A 163 -24.79 5.43 8.61
C GLU A 163 -25.05 4.19 7.74
N GLY A 164 -24.39 3.08 8.06
CA GLY A 164 -24.59 1.78 7.41
C GLY A 164 -23.34 1.21 6.74
N LYS A 165 -23.56 0.13 6.00
CA LYS A 165 -22.53 -0.62 5.29
C LYS A 165 -22.15 0.08 3.99
N ARG A 166 -20.85 0.18 3.72
CA ARG A 166 -20.29 0.70 2.46
C ARG A 166 -19.27 -0.29 1.89
N PRO A 167 -19.38 -0.69 0.62
CA PRO A 167 -18.33 -1.46 -0.05
C PRO A 167 -17.16 -0.53 -0.37
N ILE A 168 -15.94 -0.93 -0.01
CA ILE A 168 -14.72 -0.16 -0.27
C ILE A 168 -13.69 -1.05 -0.95
N ARG A 169 -13.06 -0.52 -2.00
CA ARG A 169 -12.00 -1.22 -2.73
C ARG A 169 -10.65 -1.08 -2.03
N VAL A 170 -9.90 -2.18 -2.01
CA VAL A 170 -8.55 -2.26 -1.49
C VAL A 170 -7.68 -3.01 -2.50
N GLU A 171 -6.53 -2.44 -2.85
CA GLU A 171 -5.50 -3.14 -3.63
C GLU A 171 -4.57 -3.88 -2.67
N VAL A 172 -4.54 -5.21 -2.77
CA VAL A 172 -3.64 -6.09 -2.03
C VAL A 172 -2.53 -6.56 -2.99
N GLN A 173 -1.30 -6.15 -2.70
CA GLN A 173 -0.11 -6.57 -3.44
C GLN A 173 0.63 -7.63 -2.64
N ILE A 174 0.77 -8.83 -3.19
CA ILE A 174 1.46 -9.95 -2.55
C ILE A 174 2.77 -10.20 -3.31
N ARG A 175 3.87 -10.33 -2.58
CA ARG A 175 5.24 -10.38 -3.10
C ARG A 175 6.11 -11.31 -2.26
N THR A 176 7.18 -11.82 -2.85
CA THR A 176 8.29 -12.36 -2.05
C THR A 176 9.13 -11.23 -1.44
N ILE A 177 10.04 -11.59 -0.54
CA ILE A 177 11.06 -10.68 -0.01
C ILE A 177 11.87 -10.07 -1.16
N ALA A 178 12.31 -10.89 -2.13
CA ALA A 178 13.17 -10.44 -3.21
C ALA A 178 12.41 -9.54 -4.22
N MET A 179 11.14 -9.84 -4.49
CA MET A 179 10.26 -8.95 -5.26
C MET A 179 10.01 -7.61 -4.57
N ASP A 180 9.82 -7.57 -3.24
CA ASP A 180 9.66 -6.30 -2.50
C ASP A 180 10.95 -5.49 -2.52
N PHE A 181 12.11 -6.15 -2.38
CA PHE A 181 13.43 -5.53 -2.48
C PHE A 181 13.63 -4.86 -3.84
N TRP A 182 13.53 -5.61 -4.94
CA TRP A 182 13.74 -5.08 -6.28
C TRP A 182 12.78 -3.94 -6.61
N ALA A 183 11.48 -4.13 -6.36
CA ALA A 183 10.47 -3.13 -6.69
C ALA A 183 10.58 -1.86 -5.83
N SER A 184 11.12 -1.96 -4.61
CA SER A 184 11.39 -0.78 -3.78
C SER A 184 12.57 0.01 -4.31
N LEU A 185 13.64 -0.67 -4.76
CA LEU A 185 14.80 -0.02 -5.39
C LEU A 185 14.45 0.59 -6.74
N ASP A 186 13.78 -0.15 -7.64
CA ASP A 186 13.32 0.37 -8.95
C ASP A 186 12.49 1.64 -8.77
N HIS A 187 11.55 1.64 -7.82
CA HIS A 187 10.76 2.83 -7.50
C HIS A 187 11.64 3.96 -6.95
N GLN A 188 12.57 3.70 -6.02
CA GLN A 188 13.45 4.76 -5.48
C GLN A 188 14.37 5.37 -6.54
N LEU A 189 14.86 4.57 -7.48
CA LEU A 189 15.75 5.03 -8.55
C LEU A 189 15.00 5.83 -9.62
N LYS A 190 13.78 5.42 -9.98
CA LYS A 190 12.96 6.08 -11.02
C LYS A 190 12.10 7.23 -10.50
N TYR A 191 11.75 7.24 -9.22
CA TYR A 191 10.83 8.25 -8.69
C TYR A 191 11.47 9.65 -8.66
N LYS A 192 10.82 10.62 -9.31
CA LYS A 192 11.21 12.04 -9.38
C LYS A 192 12.58 12.32 -10.00
N LYS A 193 13.15 11.38 -10.75
CA LYS A 193 14.40 11.57 -11.50
C LYS A 193 14.15 11.38 -13.00
N GLU A 194 14.81 12.18 -13.83
CA GLU A 194 14.76 12.06 -15.29
C GLU A 194 15.41 10.76 -15.82
N VAL A 195 16.02 9.98 -14.92
CA VAL A 195 16.59 8.64 -15.14
C VAL A 195 15.56 7.62 -15.63
N ALA A 196 14.26 7.92 -15.51
CA ALA A 196 13.19 7.04 -15.99
C ALA A 196 13.26 6.71 -17.50
N ASN A 197 13.99 7.52 -18.28
CA ASN A 197 14.10 7.36 -19.73
C ASN A 197 15.47 6.89 -20.22
N ASP A 198 16.39 6.48 -19.33
CA ASP A 198 17.66 5.89 -19.74
C ASP A 198 17.45 4.39 -20.10
N PRO A 199 17.62 4.01 -21.38
CA PRO A 199 17.41 2.63 -21.82
C PRO A 199 18.41 1.64 -21.23
N GLU A 200 19.67 2.08 -21.02
CA GLU A 200 20.74 1.23 -20.50
C GLU A 200 20.46 0.86 -19.04
N ILE A 201 20.15 1.86 -18.22
CA ILE A 201 19.78 1.65 -16.81
C ILE A 201 18.51 0.80 -16.70
N SER A 202 17.55 0.99 -17.60
CA SER A 202 16.32 0.19 -17.59
C SER A 202 16.57 -1.28 -17.91
N GLU A 203 17.49 -1.57 -18.83
CA GLU A 203 17.88 -2.94 -19.16
C GLU A 203 18.68 -3.59 -18.03
N GLU A 204 19.61 -2.87 -17.40
CA GLU A 204 20.34 -3.37 -16.22
C GLU A 204 19.40 -3.71 -15.05
N LEU A 205 18.42 -2.83 -14.78
CA LEU A 205 17.42 -3.08 -13.74
C LEU A 205 16.58 -4.32 -14.04
N LYS A 206 16.24 -4.54 -15.31
CA LYS A 206 15.50 -5.72 -15.76
C LYS A 206 16.33 -7.00 -15.60
N GLN A 207 17.61 -6.98 -15.99
CA GLN A 207 18.53 -8.10 -15.77
C GLN A 207 18.65 -8.45 -14.28
N CYS A 208 18.78 -7.44 -13.43
CA CYS A 208 18.72 -7.62 -11.98
C CYS A 208 17.42 -8.30 -11.53
N ALA A 209 16.27 -7.88 -12.08
CA ALA A 209 14.97 -8.45 -11.77
C ALA A 209 14.90 -9.95 -12.11
N ASP A 210 15.48 -10.34 -13.26
CA ASP A 210 15.47 -11.71 -13.75
C ASP A 210 16.40 -12.63 -12.96
N VAL A 211 17.59 -12.15 -12.57
CA VAL A 211 18.48 -12.87 -11.64
C VAL A 211 17.81 -13.09 -10.29
N ILE A 212 17.13 -12.07 -9.78
CA ILE A 212 16.37 -12.18 -8.52
C ILE A 212 15.25 -13.21 -8.62
N ALA A 213 14.49 -13.22 -9.73
CA ALA A 213 13.44 -14.21 -9.92
C ALA A 213 13.97 -15.65 -10.01
N GLN A 214 15.06 -15.86 -10.75
CA GLN A 214 15.73 -17.17 -10.81
C GLN A 214 16.21 -17.62 -9.43
N THR A 215 16.70 -16.67 -8.61
CA THR A 215 17.13 -16.94 -7.25
C THR A 215 15.94 -17.34 -6.36
N ASP A 216 14.81 -16.62 -6.44
CA ASP A 216 13.57 -16.98 -5.73
C ASP A 216 13.06 -18.39 -6.11
N GLU A 217 13.07 -18.73 -7.40
CA GLU A 217 12.67 -20.06 -7.88
C GLU A 217 13.61 -21.16 -7.38
N LYS A 218 14.93 -20.91 -7.41
CA LYS A 218 15.93 -21.84 -6.89
C LYS A 218 15.76 -22.06 -5.39
N MET A 219 15.52 -20.99 -4.62
CA MET A 219 15.26 -21.08 -3.19
C MET A 219 14.00 -21.89 -2.89
N LEU A 220 12.92 -21.68 -3.66
CA LEU A 220 11.71 -22.51 -3.57
C LEU A 220 12.00 -23.98 -3.89
N ALA A 221 12.77 -24.27 -4.94
CA ALA A 221 13.13 -25.64 -5.30
C ALA A 221 13.97 -26.32 -4.20
N ILE A 222 14.89 -25.59 -3.56
CA ILE A 222 15.66 -26.09 -2.42
C ILE A 222 14.73 -26.39 -1.25
N ARG A 223 13.80 -25.49 -0.92
CA ARG A 223 12.81 -25.71 0.14
C ARG A 223 12.01 -26.99 -0.08
N LYS A 224 11.46 -27.18 -1.29
CA LYS A 224 10.72 -28.40 -1.66
C LYS A 224 11.56 -29.67 -1.53
N LYS A 225 12.86 -29.61 -1.85
CA LYS A 225 13.79 -30.73 -1.67
C LYS A 225 14.04 -31.06 -0.19
N ILE A 226 14.10 -30.05 0.68
CA ILE A 226 14.28 -30.23 2.13
C ILE A 226 13.00 -30.85 2.75
N GLU A 227 11.83 -30.31 2.40
CA GLU A 227 10.53 -30.82 2.84
C GLU A 227 10.30 -32.27 2.41
N ALA A 228 10.65 -32.61 1.16
CA ALA A 228 10.56 -33.99 0.64
C ALA A 228 11.45 -35.01 1.39
N ARG A 229 12.48 -34.53 2.11
CA ARG A 229 13.35 -35.38 2.95
C ARG A 229 12.84 -35.51 4.39
N GLY A 230 11.66 -34.97 4.70
CA GLY A 230 11.06 -35.02 6.05
C GLY A 230 11.72 -34.08 7.06
N ILE A 231 12.58 -33.17 6.61
CA ILE A 231 13.20 -32.16 7.48
C ILE A 231 12.22 -30.99 7.60
N ALA A 232 11.66 -30.80 8.79
CA ALA A 232 10.80 -29.65 9.09
C ALA A 232 11.66 -28.37 9.10
N VAL A 233 11.40 -27.44 8.18
CA VAL A 233 11.95 -26.09 8.25
C VAL A 233 11.17 -25.31 9.30
N ARG A 234 11.64 -25.34 10.54
CA ARG A 234 11.08 -24.55 11.63
C ARG A 234 11.62 -23.12 11.59
N ARG A 235 10.77 -22.16 11.89
CA ARG A 235 11.21 -20.82 12.30
C ARG A 235 11.48 -20.86 13.80
N ASP A 236 12.65 -20.39 14.19
CA ASP A 236 12.92 -20.02 15.58
C ASP A 236 12.17 -18.73 15.94
#